data_AF-B7JVR5-F1
#
_entry.id   AF-B7JVR5-F1
#
_cell.length_a   1.000
_cell.length_b   1.000
_cell.length_c   1.000
_cell.angle_alpha   90.00
_cell.angle_beta   90.00
_cell.angle_gamma   90.00
#
_symmetry.space_group_name_H-M   'P 1'
#
loop_
_entity.id
_entity.type
_entity.pdbx_description
1 polymer ?
#
loop_
_entity_poly.entity_id
_entity_poly.type
_entity_poly.pdbx_seq_one_letter_code
_entity_poly.pdbx_strand_id
1 'polypeptide(L)'
;MVQSSEAVQISQRYQAGERNFQDIQLRRLDLRGINLSNANLRGADLSYSNLRDVNFSGADLRDAYLNEADLTGANLQGANLQNASLIKSYLIKANFQRANLQESYLTSAYATKANFEQANLQGAYLNGTQFTGATLSRSKYNDKTRFDSCFNPLENGMEQVTALINFVEPVKMINQPTQISKNDEVTIAQLLDIFHHINHQSHRYLGEKMTLKYWESSQPNAEWLEQFQVNKLGKIEFSGDLETTISPKELQDVRQWLKSYIKSCSQIFPNFAKMIDRQRLSVIFPAAISSPKSESYSTNFSLPITQNSLNLVAV
;
A
#
# COMPACT_ATOMS: atom_id res chain seq x y z
N MET A 1 -22.78 -1.49 23.09
CA MET A 1 -22.36 -0.42 22.16
C MET A 1 -23.54 -0.15 21.27
N VAL A 2 -24.02 1.09 21.20
CA VAL A 2 -25.12 1.49 20.32
C VAL A 2 -24.53 1.62 18.92
N GLN A 3 -25.07 0.89 17.94
CA GLN A 3 -24.70 1.07 16.53
C GLN A 3 -24.98 2.53 16.14
N SER A 4 -24.08 3.17 15.39
CA SER A 4 -24.29 4.54 14.95
C SER A 4 -25.54 4.64 14.08
N SER A 5 -26.14 5.84 13.99
CA SER A 5 -27.34 6.06 13.19
C SER A 5 -27.16 5.65 11.72
N GLU A 6 -25.96 5.86 11.19
CA GLU A 6 -25.53 5.52 9.84
C GLU A 6 -25.40 3.99 9.65
N ALA A 7 -24.90 3.27 10.66
CA ALA A 7 -24.83 1.81 10.63
C ALA A 7 -26.23 1.16 10.65
N VAL A 8 -27.15 1.74 11.41
CA VAL A 8 -28.55 1.30 11.43
C VAL A 8 -29.22 1.59 10.08
N GLN A 9 -28.98 2.77 9.50
CA GLN A 9 -29.54 3.18 8.21
C GLN A 9 -29.11 2.26 7.06
N ILE A 10 -27.83 1.90 6.95
CA ILE A 10 -27.39 1.01 5.87
C ILE A 10 -28.00 -0.40 6.00
N SER A 11 -28.10 -0.92 7.23
CA SER A 11 -28.73 -2.21 7.49
C SER A 11 -30.21 -2.20 7.07
N GLN A 12 -30.95 -1.14 7.41
CA GLN A 12 -32.36 -0.97 7.01
C GLN A 12 -32.52 -0.86 5.49
N ARG A 13 -31.68 -0.06 4.82
CA ARG A 13 -31.66 0.07 3.36
C ARG A 13 -31.43 -1.29 2.69
N TYR A 14 -30.45 -2.05 3.18
CA TYR A 14 -30.18 -3.40 2.68
C TYR A 14 -31.36 -4.36 2.90
N GLN A 15 -31.99 -4.32 4.08
CA GLN A 15 -33.19 -5.11 4.38
C GLN A 15 -34.39 -4.73 3.50
N ALA A 16 -34.51 -3.46 3.13
CA ALA A 16 -35.53 -2.97 2.18
C ALA A 16 -35.27 -3.39 0.73
N GLY A 17 -34.18 -4.11 0.45
CA GLY A 17 -33.85 -4.62 -0.88
C GLY A 17 -32.85 -3.76 -1.66
N GLU A 18 -32.37 -2.64 -1.08
CA GLU A 18 -31.33 -1.85 -1.72
C GLU A 18 -30.02 -2.64 -1.77
N ARG A 19 -29.38 -2.65 -2.94
CA ARG A 19 -28.07 -3.29 -3.15
C ARG A 19 -27.03 -2.32 -3.69
N ASN A 20 -27.42 -1.12 -4.11
CA ASN A 20 -26.50 -0.14 -4.67
C ASN A 20 -26.06 0.86 -3.60
N PHE A 21 -24.82 0.70 -3.14
CA PHE A 21 -24.15 1.56 -2.17
C PHE A 21 -22.82 2.06 -2.75
N GLN A 22 -22.78 2.32 -4.05
CA GLN A 22 -21.59 2.84 -4.72
C GLN A 22 -21.14 4.16 -4.07
N ASP A 23 -19.83 4.32 -3.89
CA ASP A 23 -19.17 5.53 -3.37
C ASP A 23 -19.64 5.98 -1.97
N ILE A 24 -20.39 5.12 -1.25
CA ILE A 24 -20.94 5.42 0.06
C ILE A 24 -19.82 5.68 1.09
N GLN A 25 -20.05 6.63 1.98
CA GLN A 25 -19.12 6.99 3.04
C GLN A 25 -19.49 6.27 4.33
N LEU A 26 -18.68 5.29 4.70
CA LEU A 26 -18.88 4.41 5.86
C LEU A 26 -17.64 4.35 6.77
N ARG A 27 -16.76 5.35 6.68
CA ARG A 27 -15.51 5.45 7.45
C ARG A 27 -15.78 5.48 8.95
N ARG A 28 -14.94 4.78 9.72
CA ARG A 28 -14.95 4.77 11.20
C ARG A 28 -16.27 4.30 11.83
N LEU A 29 -17.10 3.58 11.08
CA LEU A 29 -18.37 3.07 11.60
C LEU A 29 -18.21 1.68 12.23
N ASP A 30 -19.11 1.34 13.14
CA ASP A 30 -19.26 -0.01 13.66
C ASP A 30 -20.32 -0.77 12.86
N LEU A 31 -19.85 -1.63 11.96
CA LEU A 31 -20.65 -2.41 11.00
C LEU A 31 -20.52 -3.92 11.25
N ARG A 32 -20.11 -4.31 12.47
CA ARG A 32 -19.89 -5.71 12.83
C ARG A 32 -21.11 -6.58 12.58
N GLY A 33 -20.88 -7.73 11.97
CA GLY A 33 -21.91 -8.74 11.72
C GLY A 33 -23.00 -8.34 10.72
N ILE A 34 -22.92 -7.16 10.11
CA ILE A 34 -23.92 -6.73 9.12
C ILE A 34 -23.82 -7.61 7.87
N ASN A 35 -24.98 -7.89 7.27
CA ASN A 35 -25.05 -8.56 5.98
C ASN A 35 -25.10 -7.53 4.85
N LEU A 36 -24.09 -7.56 3.98
CA LEU A 36 -23.99 -6.78 2.75
C LEU A 36 -23.60 -7.68 1.56
N SER A 37 -24.06 -8.94 1.58
CA SER A 37 -23.76 -9.89 0.50
C SER A 37 -24.36 -9.43 -0.83
N ASN A 38 -23.61 -9.63 -1.91
CA ASN A 38 -23.97 -9.21 -3.27
C ASN A 38 -24.29 -7.70 -3.41
N ALA A 39 -23.91 -6.87 -2.43
CA ALA A 39 -24.05 -5.43 -2.52
C ALA A 39 -23.02 -4.85 -3.51
N ASN A 40 -23.42 -3.83 -4.26
CA ASN A 40 -22.51 -2.96 -4.97
C ASN A 40 -21.98 -1.89 -4.01
N LEU A 41 -20.73 -2.04 -3.61
CA LEU A 41 -19.95 -1.13 -2.76
C LEU A 41 -18.74 -0.60 -3.52
N ARG A 42 -18.82 -0.54 -4.85
CA ARG A 42 -17.74 -0.02 -5.68
C ARG A 42 -17.39 1.40 -5.24
N GLY A 43 -16.10 1.68 -5.04
CA GLY A 43 -15.61 2.99 -4.58
C GLY A 43 -16.02 3.39 -3.16
N ALA A 44 -16.73 2.54 -2.41
CA ALA A 44 -17.15 2.84 -1.05
C ALA A 44 -15.94 3.08 -0.13
N ASP A 45 -16.09 4.00 0.82
CA ASP A 45 -15.07 4.26 1.81
C ASP A 45 -15.43 3.68 3.17
N LEU A 46 -14.81 2.56 3.49
CA LEU A 46 -14.94 1.76 4.71
C LEU A 46 -13.68 1.86 5.58
N SER A 47 -12.80 2.84 5.32
CA SER A 47 -11.53 2.98 6.03
C SER A 47 -11.76 3.16 7.53
N TYR A 48 -10.91 2.53 8.36
CA TYR A 48 -10.97 2.57 9.83
C TYR A 48 -12.25 1.99 10.45
N SER A 49 -13.11 1.33 9.69
CA SER A 49 -14.37 0.81 10.19
C SER A 49 -14.19 -0.55 10.86
N ASN A 50 -15.07 -0.84 11.82
CA ASN A 50 -15.14 -2.13 12.47
C ASN A 50 -16.10 -3.03 11.67
N LEU A 51 -15.53 -3.93 10.87
CA LEU A 51 -16.19 -4.82 9.92
C LEU A 51 -16.08 -6.29 10.36
N ARG A 52 -15.85 -6.55 11.65
CA ARG A 52 -15.70 -7.93 12.13
C ARG A 52 -16.96 -8.73 11.83
N ASP A 53 -16.76 -9.95 11.35
CA ASP A 53 -17.82 -10.90 11.02
C ASP A 53 -18.86 -10.37 10.00
N VAL A 54 -18.54 -9.28 9.27
CA VAL A 54 -19.41 -8.76 8.21
C VAL A 54 -19.52 -9.78 7.07
N ASN A 55 -20.69 -9.87 6.45
CA ASN A 55 -20.87 -10.71 5.26
C ASN A 55 -20.85 -9.86 3.98
N PHE A 56 -19.74 -9.91 3.25
CA PHE A 56 -19.54 -9.34 1.92
C PHE A 56 -19.51 -10.43 0.82
N SER A 57 -20.05 -11.63 1.05
CA SER A 57 -19.99 -12.68 0.05
C SER A 57 -20.61 -12.23 -1.28
N GLY A 58 -19.88 -12.43 -2.38
CA GLY A 58 -20.29 -11.99 -3.72
C GLY A 58 -20.42 -10.46 -3.92
N ALA A 59 -20.05 -9.63 -2.95
CA ALA A 59 -20.15 -8.17 -3.07
C ALA A 59 -19.18 -7.62 -4.12
N ASP A 60 -19.57 -6.52 -4.77
CA ASP A 60 -18.69 -5.73 -5.64
C ASP A 60 -18.05 -4.61 -4.82
N LEU A 61 -16.78 -4.78 -4.47
CA LEU A 61 -15.93 -3.86 -3.69
C LEU A 61 -14.82 -3.27 -4.58
N ARG A 62 -15.01 -3.25 -5.91
CA ARG A 62 -14.01 -2.67 -6.82
C ARG A 62 -13.69 -1.24 -6.41
N ASP A 63 -12.41 -0.86 -6.44
CA ASP A 63 -11.94 0.48 -6.07
C ASP A 63 -12.29 0.93 -4.63
N ALA A 64 -12.84 0.06 -3.77
CA ALA A 64 -13.23 0.43 -2.41
C ALA A 64 -12.02 0.70 -1.49
N TYR A 65 -12.20 1.55 -0.49
CA TYR A 65 -11.20 1.88 0.52
C TYR A 65 -11.51 1.17 1.84
N LEU A 66 -10.67 0.23 2.24
CA LEU A 66 -10.76 -0.60 3.44
C LEU A 66 -9.50 -0.44 4.32
N ASN A 67 -8.78 0.67 4.16
CA ASN A 67 -7.52 0.91 4.84
C ASN A 67 -7.71 0.94 6.35
N GLU A 68 -6.87 0.20 7.07
CA GLU A 68 -6.91 0.07 8.53
C GLU A 68 -8.28 -0.36 9.08
N ALA A 69 -9.16 -0.92 8.24
CA ALA A 69 -10.43 -1.48 8.69
C ALA A 69 -10.21 -2.84 9.35
N ASP A 70 -11.09 -3.19 10.30
CA ASP A 70 -11.04 -4.50 10.95
C ASP A 70 -12.06 -5.46 10.35
N LEU A 71 -11.58 -6.35 9.47
CA LEU A 71 -12.34 -7.42 8.83
C LEU A 71 -12.10 -8.78 9.49
N THR A 72 -11.75 -8.84 10.78
CA THR A 72 -11.54 -10.11 11.48
C THR A 72 -12.79 -10.98 11.36
N GLY A 73 -12.65 -12.21 10.85
CA GLY A 73 -13.74 -13.15 10.63
C GLY A 73 -14.73 -12.79 9.51
N ALA A 74 -14.49 -11.71 8.75
CA ALA A 74 -15.38 -11.30 7.67
C ALA A 74 -15.48 -12.36 6.56
N ASN A 75 -16.65 -12.49 5.95
CA ASN A 75 -16.87 -13.36 4.81
C ASN A 75 -16.85 -12.55 3.51
N LEU A 76 -15.78 -12.69 2.72
CA LEU A 76 -15.61 -12.08 1.39
C LEU A 76 -15.56 -13.14 0.28
N GLN A 77 -16.15 -14.32 0.52
CA GLN A 77 -16.15 -15.41 -0.46
C GLN A 77 -16.75 -14.94 -1.80
N GLY A 78 -16.00 -15.11 -2.89
CA GLY A 78 -16.43 -14.72 -4.23
C GLY A 78 -16.60 -13.21 -4.45
N ALA A 79 -16.24 -12.35 -3.50
CA ALA A 79 -16.34 -10.90 -3.65
C ALA A 79 -15.35 -10.38 -4.71
N ASN A 80 -15.69 -9.27 -5.36
CA ASN A 80 -14.82 -8.59 -6.31
C ASN A 80 -14.14 -7.37 -5.66
N LEU A 81 -12.88 -7.50 -5.30
CA LEU A 81 -12.03 -6.48 -4.69
C LEU A 81 -10.97 -5.93 -5.67
N GLN A 82 -11.21 -6.01 -6.98
CA GLN A 82 -10.24 -5.48 -7.95
C GLN A 82 -9.94 -3.99 -7.66
N ASN A 83 -8.66 -3.63 -7.59
CA ASN A 83 -8.19 -2.29 -7.23
C ASN A 83 -8.59 -1.78 -5.83
N ALA A 84 -9.15 -2.63 -4.97
CA ALA A 84 -9.51 -2.23 -3.61
C ALA A 84 -8.25 -1.99 -2.74
N SER A 85 -8.35 -1.06 -1.80
CA SER A 85 -7.26 -0.70 -0.90
C SER A 85 -7.52 -1.28 0.49
N LEU A 86 -6.78 -2.32 0.88
CA LEU A 86 -6.86 -3.02 2.17
C LEU A 86 -5.59 -2.81 3.01
N ILE A 87 -4.91 -1.68 2.81
CA ILE A 87 -3.60 -1.40 3.40
C ILE A 87 -3.72 -1.39 4.92
N LYS A 88 -2.84 -2.15 5.60
CA LYS A 88 -2.85 -2.30 7.07
C LYS A 88 -4.18 -2.75 7.67
N SER A 89 -5.08 -3.33 6.88
CA SER A 89 -6.33 -3.88 7.38
C SER A 89 -6.09 -5.12 8.23
N TYR A 90 -7.01 -5.38 9.16
CA TYR A 90 -7.01 -6.59 9.96
C TYR A 90 -7.87 -7.64 9.27
N LEU A 91 -7.25 -8.68 8.72
CA LEU A 91 -7.89 -9.73 7.92
C LEU A 91 -7.87 -11.09 8.65
N ILE A 92 -7.71 -11.08 9.98
CA ILE A 92 -7.51 -12.29 10.76
C ILE A 92 -8.71 -13.22 10.58
N LYS A 93 -8.48 -14.46 10.11
CA LYS A 93 -9.54 -15.45 9.80
C LYS A 93 -10.58 -14.98 8.77
N ALA A 94 -10.33 -13.91 8.01
CA ALA A 94 -11.25 -13.49 6.95
C ALA A 94 -11.28 -14.53 5.81
N ASN A 95 -12.44 -14.71 5.20
CA ASN A 95 -12.64 -15.65 4.10
C ASN A 95 -12.65 -14.94 2.74
N PHE A 96 -11.57 -15.04 1.98
CA PHE A 96 -11.42 -14.56 0.60
C PHE A 96 -11.49 -15.69 -0.43
N GLN A 97 -12.04 -16.85 -0.08
CA GLN A 97 -12.12 -17.98 -1.00
C GLN A 97 -12.80 -17.56 -2.32
N ARG A 98 -12.14 -17.82 -3.45
CA ARG A 98 -12.59 -17.43 -4.80
C ARG A 98 -12.81 -15.93 -5.02
N ALA A 99 -12.36 -15.06 -4.12
CA ALA A 99 -12.47 -13.61 -4.30
C ALA A 99 -11.56 -13.15 -5.44
N ASN A 100 -11.97 -12.10 -6.14
CA ASN A 100 -11.14 -11.42 -7.13
C ASN A 100 -10.39 -10.25 -6.46
N LEU A 101 -9.09 -10.40 -6.22
CA LEU A 101 -8.20 -9.43 -5.60
C LEU A 101 -7.19 -8.87 -6.61
N GLN A 102 -7.49 -8.94 -7.91
CA GLN A 102 -6.58 -8.44 -8.94
C GLN A 102 -6.23 -6.97 -8.70
N GLU A 103 -4.95 -6.64 -8.75
CA GLU A 103 -4.43 -5.26 -8.59
C GLU A 103 -4.85 -4.59 -7.26
N SER A 104 -5.29 -5.36 -6.27
CA SER A 104 -5.64 -4.84 -4.94
C SER A 104 -4.40 -4.55 -4.09
N TYR A 105 -4.56 -3.66 -3.11
CA TYR A 105 -3.48 -3.21 -2.23
C TYR A 105 -3.62 -3.83 -0.83
N LEU A 106 -2.84 -4.86 -0.52
CA LEU A 106 -2.80 -5.50 0.80
C LEU A 106 -1.51 -5.17 1.56
N THR A 107 -0.74 -4.18 1.11
CA THR A 107 0.54 -3.82 1.72
C THR A 107 0.40 -3.68 3.25
N SER A 108 1.24 -4.43 3.99
CA SER A 108 1.23 -4.48 5.45
C SER A 108 -0.09 -4.93 6.12
N ALA A 109 -0.98 -5.63 5.42
CA ALA A 109 -2.20 -6.18 6.01
C ALA A 109 -1.91 -7.37 6.94
N TYR A 110 -2.79 -7.58 7.92
CA TYR A 110 -2.68 -8.65 8.91
C TYR A 110 -3.58 -9.83 8.53
N ALA A 111 -3.08 -10.74 7.70
CA ALA A 111 -3.86 -11.84 7.11
C ALA A 111 -3.67 -13.19 7.83
N THR A 112 -3.38 -13.16 9.13
CA THR A 112 -3.18 -14.37 9.94
C THR A 112 -4.40 -15.29 9.88
N LYS A 113 -4.20 -16.55 9.49
CA LYS A 113 -5.28 -17.55 9.32
C LYS A 113 -6.39 -17.17 8.34
N ALA A 114 -6.18 -16.18 7.47
CA ALA A 114 -7.12 -15.85 6.41
C ALA A 114 -7.18 -16.96 5.36
N ASN A 115 -8.32 -17.11 4.68
CA ASN A 115 -8.49 -18.09 3.61
C ASN A 115 -8.51 -17.40 2.25
N PHE A 116 -7.45 -17.55 1.46
CA PHE A 116 -7.35 -17.10 0.07
C PHE A 116 -7.46 -18.25 -0.94
N GLU A 117 -7.97 -19.42 -0.56
CA GLU A 117 -8.06 -20.56 -1.47
C GLU A 117 -8.79 -20.16 -2.77
N GLN A 118 -8.19 -20.48 -3.92
CA GLN A 118 -8.72 -20.16 -5.25
C GLN A 118 -8.95 -18.66 -5.53
N ALA A 119 -8.44 -17.75 -4.70
CA ALA A 119 -8.54 -16.31 -4.94
C ALA A 119 -7.67 -15.88 -6.13
N ASN A 120 -8.08 -14.82 -6.82
CA ASN A 120 -7.28 -14.21 -7.89
C ASN A 120 -6.44 -13.04 -7.35
N LEU A 121 -5.14 -13.25 -7.13
CA LEU A 121 -4.18 -12.26 -6.60
C LEU A 121 -3.23 -11.73 -7.70
N GLN A 122 -3.57 -11.91 -8.98
CA GLN A 122 -2.78 -11.39 -10.09
C GLN A 122 -2.58 -9.88 -9.96
N GLY A 123 -1.33 -9.40 -10.03
CA GLY A 123 -1.03 -7.97 -9.87
C GLY A 123 -1.24 -7.39 -8.47
N ALA A 124 -1.66 -8.17 -7.47
CA ALA A 124 -1.90 -7.66 -6.12
C ALA A 124 -0.60 -7.22 -5.42
N TYR A 125 -0.69 -6.19 -4.58
CA TYR A 125 0.41 -5.68 -3.78
C TYR A 125 0.37 -6.29 -2.38
N LEU A 126 1.21 -7.29 -2.12
CA LEU A 126 1.21 -8.10 -0.88
C LEU A 126 2.45 -7.86 0.00
N ASN A 127 3.31 -6.87 -0.32
CA ASN A 127 4.52 -6.60 0.46
C ASN A 127 4.18 -6.30 1.93
N GLY A 128 4.89 -6.93 2.87
CA GLY A 128 4.65 -6.84 4.32
C GLY A 128 3.37 -7.50 4.82
N THR A 129 2.60 -8.18 3.96
CA THR A 129 1.38 -8.88 4.39
C THR A 129 1.73 -10.07 5.26
N GLN A 130 1.09 -10.17 6.42
CA GLN A 130 1.35 -11.24 7.37
C GLN A 130 0.48 -12.46 7.08
N PHE A 131 1.02 -13.46 6.39
CA PHE A 131 0.31 -14.69 6.01
C PHE A 131 0.42 -15.84 7.01
N THR A 132 0.81 -15.60 8.27
CA THR A 132 0.99 -16.69 9.26
C THR A 132 -0.27 -17.55 9.39
N GLY A 133 -0.16 -18.83 9.00
CA GLY A 133 -1.27 -19.80 9.02
C GLY A 133 -2.39 -19.52 8.02
N ALA A 134 -2.22 -18.59 7.07
CA ALA A 134 -3.18 -18.35 6.00
C ALA A 134 -3.19 -19.52 5.00
N THR A 135 -4.34 -19.76 4.37
CA THR A 135 -4.48 -20.75 3.28
C THR A 135 -4.43 -20.04 1.94
N LEU A 136 -3.48 -20.39 1.08
CA LEU A 136 -3.26 -19.77 -0.24
C LEU A 136 -3.33 -20.77 -1.40
N SER A 137 -3.73 -22.01 -1.11
CA SER A 137 -3.79 -23.09 -2.09
C SER A 137 -4.65 -22.72 -3.30
N ARG A 138 -4.14 -23.01 -4.50
CA ARG A 138 -4.78 -22.74 -5.80
C ARG A 138 -5.12 -21.27 -6.05
N SER A 139 -4.64 -20.35 -5.22
CA SER A 139 -4.77 -18.92 -5.50
C SER A 139 -3.84 -18.53 -6.64
N LYS A 140 -4.28 -17.59 -7.47
CA LYS A 140 -3.60 -17.24 -8.73
C LYS A 140 -2.72 -16.01 -8.55
N TYR A 141 -1.48 -16.05 -9.02
CA TYR A 141 -0.58 -14.90 -9.06
C TYR A 141 0.11 -14.78 -10.43
N ASN A 142 0.75 -13.66 -10.71
CA ASN A 142 1.57 -13.50 -11.93
C ASN A 142 2.80 -12.63 -11.64
N ASP A 143 3.57 -12.32 -12.67
CA ASP A 143 4.81 -11.53 -12.56
C ASP A 143 4.58 -10.07 -12.09
N LYS A 144 3.33 -9.62 -12.11
CA LYS A 144 2.92 -8.32 -11.58
C LYS A 144 2.53 -8.38 -10.10
N THR A 145 2.27 -9.56 -9.53
CA THR A 145 2.00 -9.69 -8.10
C THR A 145 3.27 -9.35 -7.31
N ARG A 146 3.14 -8.63 -6.18
CA ARG A 146 4.27 -8.14 -5.39
C ARG A 146 4.29 -8.82 -4.02
N PHE A 147 5.30 -9.64 -3.78
CA PHE A 147 5.55 -10.27 -2.49
C PHE A 147 6.83 -9.74 -1.84
N ASP A 148 6.96 -9.97 -0.54
CA ASP A 148 8.26 -9.84 0.12
C ASP A 148 9.24 -10.86 -0.44
N SER A 149 10.53 -10.52 -0.47
CA SER A 149 11.58 -11.38 -1.05
C SER A 149 11.73 -12.74 -0.37
N CYS A 150 11.26 -12.87 0.88
CA CYS A 150 11.28 -14.12 1.64
C CYS A 150 10.06 -15.01 1.41
N PHE A 151 9.05 -14.54 0.69
CA PHE A 151 7.81 -15.28 0.47
C PHE A 151 7.87 -16.07 -0.84
N ASN A 152 7.74 -17.39 -0.75
CA ASN A 152 7.67 -18.28 -1.92
C ASN A 152 6.21 -18.66 -2.22
N PRO A 153 5.60 -18.16 -3.31
CA PRO A 153 4.20 -18.45 -3.64
C PRO A 153 3.96 -19.92 -4.01
N LEU A 154 4.92 -20.59 -4.66
CA LEU A 154 4.77 -22.00 -5.06
C LEU A 154 4.75 -22.93 -3.85
N GLU A 155 5.60 -22.69 -2.84
CA GLU A 155 5.60 -23.44 -1.58
C GLU A 155 4.29 -23.29 -0.80
N ASN A 156 3.56 -22.19 -1.02
CA ASN A 156 2.26 -21.94 -0.42
C ASN A 156 1.09 -22.48 -1.28
N GLY A 157 1.39 -23.29 -2.31
CA GLY A 157 0.40 -23.92 -3.17
C GLY A 157 -0.31 -22.97 -4.13
N MET A 158 0.26 -21.79 -4.40
CA MET A 158 -0.29 -20.84 -5.36
C MET A 158 0.03 -21.27 -6.80
N GLU A 159 -0.81 -20.83 -7.74
CA GLU A 159 -0.71 -21.11 -9.16
C GLU A 159 -0.27 -19.87 -9.93
N GLN A 160 0.88 -19.94 -10.61
CA GLN A 160 1.32 -18.85 -11.49
C GLN A 160 0.51 -18.88 -12.77
N VAL A 161 -0.09 -17.73 -13.12
CA VAL A 161 -0.77 -17.50 -14.38
C VAL A 161 0.16 -16.69 -15.28
N THR A 162 0.78 -17.37 -16.23
CA THR A 162 1.54 -16.72 -17.31
C THR A 162 0.60 -16.37 -18.45
N ALA A 163 0.57 -15.10 -18.86
CA ALA A 163 0.00 -14.74 -20.14
C ALA A 163 0.98 -15.21 -21.25
N LEU A 164 0.48 -15.94 -22.25
CA LEU A 164 1.21 -16.19 -23.50
C LEU A 164 1.42 -14.85 -24.21
N ILE A 165 2.52 -14.16 -23.91
CA ILE A 165 2.95 -12.98 -24.67
C ILE A 165 4.44 -13.14 -24.97
N ASN A 166 4.73 -13.09 -26.27
CA ASN A 166 6.04 -13.15 -26.88
C ASN A 166 7.07 -12.29 -26.14
N PHE A 167 8.19 -12.91 -25.80
CA PHE A 167 9.40 -12.26 -25.31
C PHE A 167 9.74 -11.06 -26.22
N VAL A 168 9.56 -9.86 -25.69
CA VAL A 168 10.33 -8.68 -26.15
C VAL A 168 11.40 -8.49 -25.09
N GLU A 169 12.66 -8.64 -25.51
CA GLU A 169 13.81 -8.50 -24.62
C GLU A 169 13.80 -7.12 -23.93
N PRO A 170 14.19 -7.05 -22.65
CA PRO A 170 14.41 -5.77 -22.00
C PRO A 170 15.61 -5.07 -22.64
N VAL A 171 15.39 -3.85 -23.11
CA VAL A 171 16.46 -2.93 -23.54
C VAL A 171 17.44 -2.78 -22.38
N LYS A 172 18.71 -3.12 -22.62
CA LYS A 172 19.83 -2.84 -21.71
C LYS A 172 19.91 -1.33 -21.49
N MET A 173 19.43 -0.86 -20.34
CA MET A 173 19.78 0.47 -19.83
C MET A 173 21.25 0.42 -19.41
N ILE A 174 22.10 1.06 -20.21
CA ILE A 174 23.50 1.32 -19.88
C ILE A 174 23.50 2.34 -18.74
N ASN A 175 23.56 1.88 -17.49
CA ASN A 175 23.90 2.73 -16.37
C ASN A 175 25.42 2.92 -16.35
N GLN A 176 25.90 4.05 -16.89
CA GLN A 176 27.20 4.56 -16.48
C GLN A 176 27.03 5.24 -15.11
N PRO A 177 27.84 4.92 -14.10
CA PRO A 177 27.88 5.71 -12.88
C PRO A 177 28.49 7.06 -13.21
N THR A 178 27.66 8.10 -13.31
CA THR A 178 28.11 9.48 -13.46
C THR A 178 28.92 9.83 -12.22
N GLN A 179 30.21 10.13 -12.40
CA GLN A 179 31.04 10.63 -11.30
C GLN A 179 30.45 11.96 -10.83
N ILE A 180 30.05 12.00 -9.56
CA ILE A 180 29.54 13.19 -8.89
C ILE A 180 30.74 14.11 -8.67
N SER A 181 30.92 15.11 -9.53
CA SER A 181 31.81 16.24 -9.24
C SER A 181 31.20 17.04 -8.10
N LYS A 182 32.01 17.32 -7.08
CA LYS A 182 31.68 18.29 -6.02
C LYS A 182 31.60 19.69 -6.64
N ASN A 183 30.45 20.04 -7.20
CA ASN A 183 30.06 21.44 -7.41
C ASN A 183 28.70 21.61 -6.72
N ASP A 184 28.55 22.70 -5.98
CA ASP A 184 27.41 22.99 -5.10
C ASP A 184 26.08 23.27 -5.85
N GLU A 185 26.04 23.01 -7.16
CA GLU A 185 24.91 23.28 -8.05
C GLU A 185 24.22 21.97 -8.46
N VAL A 186 22.92 21.87 -8.15
CA VAL A 186 22.09 20.72 -8.51
C VAL A 186 21.36 21.02 -9.80
N THR A 187 21.47 20.13 -10.80
CA THR A 187 20.75 20.27 -12.08
C THR A 187 19.38 19.62 -12.05
N ILE A 188 18.47 20.07 -12.93
CA ILE A 188 17.16 19.42 -13.10
C ILE A 188 17.32 17.94 -13.48
N ALA A 189 18.30 17.59 -14.30
CA ALA A 189 18.60 16.19 -14.65
C ALA A 189 18.86 15.31 -13.41
N GLN A 190 19.64 15.82 -12.45
CA GLN A 190 19.93 15.13 -11.20
C GLN A 190 18.69 15.00 -10.31
N LEU A 191 17.85 16.03 -10.25
CA LEU A 191 16.57 15.97 -9.53
C LEU A 191 15.64 14.92 -10.13
N LEU A 192 15.58 14.85 -11.46
CA LEU A 192 14.70 13.93 -12.16
C LEU A 192 15.10 12.46 -11.91
N ASP A 193 16.41 12.16 -11.85
CA ASP A 193 16.89 10.82 -11.45
C ASP A 193 16.45 10.44 -10.03
N ILE A 194 16.54 11.37 -9.08
CA ILE A 194 16.08 11.17 -7.69
C ILE A 194 14.57 10.91 -7.67
N PHE A 195 13.80 11.73 -8.40
CA PHE A 195 12.36 11.61 -8.52
C PHE A 195 11.97 10.26 -9.12
N HIS A 196 12.61 9.84 -10.20
CA HIS A 196 12.37 8.52 -10.81
C HIS A 196 12.70 7.38 -9.87
N HIS A 197 13.82 7.44 -9.14
CA HIS A 197 14.17 6.41 -8.16
C HIS A 197 13.13 6.28 -7.07
N ILE A 198 12.75 7.40 -6.45
CA ILE A 198 11.76 7.44 -5.37
C ILE A 198 10.40 6.96 -5.87
N ASN A 199 9.98 7.43 -7.04
CA ASN A 199 8.72 7.06 -7.66
C ASN A 199 8.67 5.57 -8.05
N HIS A 200 9.79 5.02 -8.52
CA HIS A 200 9.91 3.59 -8.79
C HIS A 200 9.78 2.77 -7.49
N GLN A 201 10.44 3.19 -6.40
CA GLN A 201 10.28 2.51 -5.11
C GLN A 201 8.84 2.61 -4.60
N SER A 202 8.19 3.78 -4.66
CA SER A 202 6.80 3.91 -4.22
C SER A 202 5.87 3.06 -5.06
N HIS A 203 6.02 3.09 -6.39
CA HIS A 203 5.21 2.28 -7.29
C HIS A 203 5.35 0.78 -6.98
N ARG A 204 6.54 0.32 -6.58
CA ARG A 204 6.77 -1.08 -6.22
C ARG A 204 5.99 -1.53 -4.97
N TYR A 205 5.88 -0.67 -3.95
CA TYR A 205 5.29 -1.04 -2.64
C TYR A 205 3.87 -0.53 -2.42
N LEU A 206 3.51 0.57 -3.07
CA LEU A 206 2.24 1.28 -2.94
C LEU A 206 1.39 1.15 -4.20
N GLY A 207 2.00 0.81 -5.34
CA GLY A 207 1.41 0.82 -6.67
C GLY A 207 1.01 2.19 -7.18
N GLU A 208 0.53 2.21 -8.42
CA GLU A 208 0.37 3.43 -9.23
C GLU A 208 -0.57 4.47 -8.59
N LYS A 209 -1.81 4.06 -8.27
CA LYS A 209 -2.85 4.96 -7.74
C LYS A 209 -2.42 5.67 -6.45
N MET A 210 -1.78 4.94 -5.53
CA MET A 210 -1.31 5.52 -4.27
C MET A 210 -0.05 6.35 -4.42
N THR A 211 0.85 5.92 -5.31
CA THR A 211 2.06 6.68 -5.66
C THR A 211 1.68 8.05 -6.19
N LEU A 212 0.77 8.11 -7.17
CA LEU A 212 0.28 9.35 -7.75
C LEU A 212 -0.38 10.25 -6.69
N LYS A 213 -1.32 9.69 -5.91
CA LYS A 213 -2.03 10.43 -4.86
C LYS A 213 -1.06 11.09 -3.88
N TYR A 214 -0.04 10.38 -3.42
CA TYR A 214 0.95 10.94 -2.49
C TYR A 214 1.89 11.92 -3.15
N TRP A 215 2.22 11.71 -4.42
CA TRP A 215 3.09 12.60 -5.17
C TRP A 215 2.46 13.99 -5.25
N GLU A 216 1.21 14.03 -5.72
CA GLU A 216 0.41 15.25 -5.85
C GLU A 216 0.13 15.92 -4.50
N SER A 217 -0.37 15.16 -3.52
CA SER A 217 -0.71 15.73 -2.20
C SER A 217 0.48 16.21 -1.36
N SER A 218 1.70 15.82 -1.73
CA SER A 218 2.93 16.25 -1.05
C SER A 218 3.59 17.46 -1.70
N GLN A 219 3.15 17.87 -2.90
CA GLN A 219 3.74 18.95 -3.66
C GLN A 219 3.54 20.29 -2.92
N PRO A 220 4.61 21.06 -2.63
CA PRO A 220 4.49 22.36 -2.00
C PRO A 220 3.93 23.38 -2.99
N ASN A 221 3.32 24.44 -2.46
CA ASN A 221 2.77 25.53 -3.26
C ASN A 221 3.91 26.40 -3.84
N ALA A 222 4.43 26.02 -4.99
CA ALA A 222 5.47 26.74 -5.74
C ALA A 222 5.25 26.56 -7.25
N GLU A 223 5.03 27.66 -7.98
CA GLU A 223 4.65 27.65 -9.41
C GLU A 223 5.65 26.90 -10.30
N TRP A 224 6.96 27.03 -10.02
CA TRP A 224 7.98 26.39 -10.84
C TRP A 224 7.92 24.85 -10.81
N LEU A 225 7.37 24.26 -9.74
CA LEU A 225 7.22 22.80 -9.63
C LEU A 225 6.11 22.25 -10.51
N GLU A 226 5.20 23.08 -11.03
CA GLU A 226 4.15 22.66 -11.98
C GLU A 226 4.73 22.11 -13.30
N GLN A 227 6.00 22.40 -13.56
CA GLN A 227 6.76 21.84 -14.68
C GLN A 227 7.04 20.34 -14.52
N PHE A 228 6.91 19.77 -13.31
CA PHE A 228 7.02 18.34 -13.06
C PHE A 228 5.64 17.68 -13.11
N GLN A 229 5.36 16.91 -14.15
CA GLN A 229 4.08 16.23 -14.33
C GLN A 229 4.24 14.72 -14.38
N VAL A 230 3.25 13.99 -13.89
CA VAL A 230 3.22 12.53 -13.99
C VAL A 230 2.46 12.15 -15.25
N ASN A 231 3.12 11.44 -16.17
CA ASN A 231 2.48 10.98 -17.39
C ASN A 231 1.54 9.77 -17.13
N LYS A 232 0.85 9.32 -18.18
CA LYS A 232 -0.09 8.18 -18.11
C LYS A 232 0.54 6.83 -17.73
N LEU A 233 1.88 6.75 -17.70
CA LEU A 233 2.63 5.56 -17.29
C LEU A 233 3.18 5.71 -15.86
N GLY A 234 2.75 6.74 -15.13
CA GLY A 234 3.22 7.02 -13.78
C GLY A 234 4.66 7.56 -13.73
N LYS A 235 5.26 7.98 -14.85
CA LYS A 235 6.62 8.53 -14.90
C LYS A 235 6.59 10.05 -14.77
N ILE A 236 7.50 10.59 -13.99
CA ILE A 236 7.63 12.04 -13.79
C ILE A 236 8.41 12.63 -14.98
N GLU A 237 7.84 13.63 -15.63
CA GLU A 237 8.41 14.36 -16.76
C GLU A 237 8.59 15.82 -16.36
N PHE A 238 9.59 16.48 -16.95
CA PHE A 238 9.87 17.89 -16.74
C PHE A 238 9.73 18.66 -18.04
N SER A 239 8.94 19.73 -18.06
CA SER A 239 8.75 20.60 -19.22
C SER A 239 9.72 21.79 -19.19
N GLY A 240 11.01 21.54 -19.44
CA GLY A 240 12.03 22.59 -19.47
C GLY A 240 13.42 22.04 -19.79
N ASP A 241 14.46 22.85 -19.59
CA ASP A 241 15.85 22.47 -19.85
C ASP A 241 16.45 21.68 -18.67
N LEU A 242 16.94 20.48 -18.95
CA LEU A 242 17.49 19.54 -17.98
C LEU A 242 18.84 19.98 -17.40
N GLU A 243 19.60 20.80 -18.13
CA GLU A 243 20.90 21.31 -17.70
C GLU A 243 20.79 22.56 -16.81
N THR A 244 19.57 23.09 -16.63
CA THR A 244 19.32 24.22 -15.73
C THR A 244 19.67 23.84 -14.29
N THR A 245 20.40 24.72 -13.60
CA THR A 245 20.69 24.60 -12.17
C THR A 245 19.59 25.24 -11.34
N ILE A 246 19.23 24.61 -10.23
CA ILE A 246 18.21 25.14 -9.32
C ILE A 246 18.82 26.07 -8.28
N SER A 247 18.12 27.15 -7.98
CA SER A 247 18.46 28.11 -6.93
C SER A 247 18.35 27.50 -5.52
N PRO A 248 18.98 28.09 -4.50
CA PRO A 248 18.87 27.61 -3.12
C PRO A 248 17.43 27.55 -2.60
N LYS A 249 16.56 28.45 -3.07
CA LYS A 249 15.14 28.48 -2.70
C LYS A 249 14.37 27.31 -3.33
N GLU A 250 14.58 27.07 -4.62
CA GLU A 250 14.03 25.90 -5.33
C GLU A 250 14.52 24.59 -4.72
N LEU A 251 15.80 24.51 -4.34
CA LEU A 251 16.36 23.37 -3.62
C LEU A 251 15.66 23.13 -2.28
N GLN A 252 15.31 24.19 -1.54
CA GLN A 252 14.56 24.08 -0.31
C GLN A 252 13.14 23.55 -0.56
N ASP A 253 12.47 24.01 -1.61
CA ASP A 253 11.13 23.57 -1.97
C ASP A 253 11.13 22.06 -2.34
N VAL A 254 12.11 21.61 -3.14
CA VAL A 254 12.29 20.18 -3.46
C VAL A 254 12.56 19.34 -2.21
N ARG A 255 13.43 19.81 -1.31
CA ARG A 255 13.71 19.12 -0.05
C ARG A 255 12.44 18.96 0.80
N GLN A 256 11.60 20.00 0.84
CA GLN A 256 10.33 19.96 1.57
C GLN A 256 9.33 19.00 0.91
N TRP A 257 9.24 19.01 -0.42
CA TRP A 257 8.40 18.09 -1.17
C TRP A 257 8.78 16.64 -0.88
N LEU A 258 10.06 16.28 -1.08
CA LEU A 258 10.52 14.92 -0.88
C LEU A 258 10.41 14.47 0.57
N LYS A 259 10.67 15.34 1.55
CA LYS A 259 10.42 15.01 2.97
C LYS A 259 8.95 14.67 3.21
N SER A 260 8.03 15.47 2.68
CA SER A 260 6.59 15.26 2.83
C SER A 260 6.14 13.99 2.13
N TYR A 261 6.62 13.76 0.90
CA TYR A 261 6.34 12.56 0.11
C TYR A 261 6.84 11.29 0.79
N ILE A 262 8.12 11.26 1.19
CA ILE A 262 8.72 10.10 1.88
C ILE A 262 8.02 9.84 3.20
N LYS A 263 7.59 10.90 3.92
CA LYS A 263 6.79 10.77 5.13
C LYS A 263 5.43 10.11 4.83
N SER A 264 4.70 10.57 3.82
CA SER A 264 3.41 9.99 3.39
C SER A 264 3.56 8.51 2.97
N CYS A 265 4.58 8.17 2.19
CA CYS A 265 4.88 6.80 1.80
C CYS A 265 5.28 5.92 3.01
N SER A 266 6.10 6.46 3.93
CA SER A 266 6.50 5.78 5.17
C SER A 266 5.33 5.53 6.12
N GLN A 267 4.25 6.32 6.04
CA GLN A 267 3.03 6.04 6.80
C GLN A 267 2.37 4.74 6.36
N ILE A 268 2.52 4.31 5.11
CA ILE A 268 2.00 3.02 4.64
C ILE A 268 3.02 1.90 4.85
N PHE A 269 4.26 2.13 4.42
CA PHE A 269 5.33 1.14 4.54
C PHE A 269 6.45 1.71 5.42
N PRO A 270 6.52 1.38 6.73
CA PRO A 270 7.44 2.03 7.68
C PRO A 270 8.92 1.97 7.28
N ASN A 271 9.32 0.97 6.51
CA ASN A 271 10.70 0.83 6.02
C ASN A 271 10.96 1.57 4.70
N PHE A 272 10.00 2.31 4.15
CA PHE A 272 10.10 2.97 2.83
C PHE A 272 11.32 3.88 2.74
N ALA A 273 11.53 4.73 3.75
CA ALA A 273 12.67 5.64 3.79
C ALA A 273 14.03 4.90 3.74
N LYS A 274 14.11 3.64 4.21
CA LYS A 274 15.32 2.82 4.17
C LYS A 274 15.59 2.21 2.79
N MET A 275 14.58 2.16 1.91
CA MET A 275 14.70 1.62 0.55
C MET A 275 15.16 2.66 -0.47
N ILE A 276 15.13 3.94 -0.08
CA ILE A 276 15.60 5.02 -0.93
C ILE A 276 17.12 5.05 -0.88
N ASP A 277 17.74 5.19 -2.04
CA ASP A 277 19.18 5.17 -2.18
C ASP A 277 19.75 6.45 -1.57
N ARG A 278 20.51 6.28 -0.48
CA ARG A 278 21.12 7.40 0.24
C ARG A 278 22.17 8.13 -0.59
N GLN A 279 22.83 7.45 -1.53
CA GLN A 279 23.82 8.08 -2.40
C GLN A 279 23.12 9.06 -3.36
N ARG A 280 21.99 8.65 -3.96
CA ARG A 280 21.17 9.53 -4.80
C ARG A 280 20.61 10.73 -4.01
N LEU A 281 20.13 10.49 -2.78
CA LEU A 281 19.62 11.56 -1.93
C LEU A 281 20.71 12.54 -1.46
N SER A 282 21.98 12.13 -1.42
CA SER A 282 23.07 12.97 -0.90
C SER A 282 23.32 14.24 -1.73
N VAL A 283 22.93 14.22 -3.01
CA VAL A 283 22.99 15.37 -3.93
C VAL A 283 22.16 16.54 -3.39
N ILE A 284 20.99 16.25 -2.84
CA ILE A 284 20.06 17.26 -2.31
C ILE A 284 20.10 17.34 -0.78
N PHE A 285 20.50 16.28 -0.07
CA PHE A 285 20.68 16.27 1.39
C PHE A 285 22.16 16.04 1.71
N PRO A 286 22.99 17.10 1.71
CA PRO A 286 24.39 16.94 2.07
C PRO A 286 24.49 16.34 3.47
N ALA A 287 25.33 15.30 3.61
CA ALA A 287 25.57 14.64 4.88
C ALA A 287 26.00 15.70 5.91
N ALA A 288 25.31 15.76 7.05
CA ALA A 288 25.77 16.58 8.17
C ALA A 288 27.22 16.20 8.49
N ILE A 289 28.13 17.17 8.45
CA ILE A 289 29.54 17.01 8.80
C ILE A 289 29.63 16.60 10.28
N SER A 290 30.02 15.32 10.52
CA SER A 290 30.54 14.68 11.75
C SER A 290 29.89 14.99 13.10
N SER A 291 29.42 14.01 13.87
CA SER A 291 30.30 13.07 14.59
C SER A 291 29.54 11.82 15.08
N PRO A 292 30.22 10.69 15.31
CA PRO A 292 29.60 9.42 15.68
C PRO A 292 29.24 9.42 17.17
N LYS A 293 27.96 9.25 17.48
CA LYS A 293 27.55 8.54 18.69
C LYS A 293 26.65 7.40 18.27
N SER A 294 27.20 6.21 18.45
CA SER A 294 26.46 5.00 18.75
C SER A 294 25.42 5.30 19.83
N GLU A 295 24.15 5.41 19.43
CA GLU A 295 23.06 5.03 20.31
C GLU A 295 22.39 3.82 19.67
N SER A 296 22.82 2.66 20.14
CA SER A 296 22.03 1.45 20.14
C SER A 296 20.67 1.78 20.76
N TYR A 297 19.63 1.91 19.93
CA TYR A 297 18.29 1.59 20.41
C TYR A 297 18.20 0.07 20.44
N SER A 298 18.67 -0.47 21.57
CA SER A 298 18.32 -1.78 22.05
C SER A 298 16.80 -1.92 22.03
N THR A 299 16.38 -3.08 21.52
CA THR A 299 15.13 -3.76 21.84
C THR A 299 14.63 -3.40 23.25
N ASN A 300 13.49 -2.70 23.35
CA ASN A 300 12.59 -2.74 24.50
C ASN A 300 11.27 -2.05 24.13
N PHE A 301 10.38 -2.81 23.49
CA PHE A 301 8.95 -2.64 23.72
C PHE A 301 8.43 -3.97 24.27
N SER A 302 8.57 -4.11 25.59
CA SER A 302 7.84 -5.11 26.37
C SER A 302 6.36 -4.73 26.30
N LEU A 303 5.54 -5.62 25.75
CA LEU A 303 4.09 -5.57 25.93
C LEU A 303 3.78 -5.79 27.42
N PRO A 304 2.85 -5.04 28.03
CA PRO A 304 2.34 -5.39 29.35
C PRO A 304 1.51 -6.67 29.23
N ILE A 305 2.13 -7.80 29.58
CA ILE A 305 1.42 -9.04 29.89
C ILE A 305 0.79 -8.84 31.26
N THR A 306 -0.50 -8.53 31.31
CA THR A 306 -1.28 -8.76 32.52
C THR A 306 -1.49 -10.26 32.65
N GLN A 307 -0.60 -10.91 33.41
CA GLN A 307 -0.83 -12.25 33.95
C GLN A 307 -2.02 -12.18 34.89
N ASN A 308 -3.19 -12.64 34.45
CA ASN A 308 -4.20 -13.12 35.38
C ASN A 308 -4.04 -14.63 35.52
N SER A 309 -3.73 -14.99 36.75
CA SER A 309 -3.57 -16.30 37.36
C SER A 309 -4.71 -17.26 37.02
N LEU A 310 -4.35 -18.46 36.56
CA LEU A 310 -5.11 -19.68 36.83
C LEU A 310 -4.13 -20.76 37.29
N ASN A 311 -4.22 -21.04 38.58
CA ASN A 311 -3.51 -22.10 39.28
C ASN A 311 -3.84 -23.46 38.65
N LEU A 312 -2.80 -24.16 38.20
CA LEU A 312 -2.83 -25.61 38.04
C LEU A 312 -2.52 -26.23 39.41
N VAL A 313 -3.52 -26.82 40.04
CA VAL A 313 -3.30 -27.85 41.07
C VAL A 313 -3.31 -29.19 40.33
N ALA A 314 -2.20 -29.91 40.43
CA ALA A 314 -2.06 -31.28 39.99
C ALA A 314 -2.82 -32.22 40.93
N VAL A 315 -3.74 -33.03 40.40
CA VAL A 315 -3.87 -34.50 40.56
C VAL A 315 -4.56 -35.02 39.30
#